data_AF-A0A1R2C9G5-F1
#
_entry.id   AF-A0A1R2C9G5-F1
#
_cell.length_a   1.000
_cell.length_b   1.000
_cell.length_c   1.000
_cell.angle_alpha   90.00
_cell.angle_beta   90.00
_cell.angle_gamma   90.00
#
_symmetry.space_group_name_H-M   'P 1'
#
loop_
_entity.id
_entity.type
_entity.pdbx_description
1 polymer ?
#
loop_
_entity_poly.entity_id
_entity_poly.type
_entity_poly.pdbx_seq_one_letter_code
_entity_poly.pdbx_strand_id
1 'polypeptide(L)'
;MGCVETRNSSEETAVLVAEKALNFHMQQATRVDSIIRKYSPNGKTNPTQLGRIAEILGIVIFSNPPNTKIDDFFRKIISNEGFYDMKDLLVIGILLSQGDPSVKAGLIYQIFDEELTSRIPMNKIAGEVLSKLIDHSCSNLPLLVAQGQSLVTNTIKNEKYVNDMNQAKTMCIKNISDKLAENGNNVTEATFVEVFSSFNQGSLTSSTGWRKYLIDTFVANPPKKTFVNPYKKANK
;
A
#
# COMPACT_ATOMS: atom_id res chain seq x y z
N MET A 1 -19.35 14.14 -26.14
CA MET A 1 -19.48 14.60 -24.74
C MET A 1 -20.21 13.52 -23.96
N GLY A 2 -19.52 12.84 -23.05
CA GLY A 2 -20.07 11.79 -22.19
C GLY A 2 -19.23 11.73 -20.93
N CYS A 3 -19.85 12.03 -19.79
CA CYS A 3 -19.22 12.31 -18.51
C CYS A 3 -18.26 11.20 -18.04
N VAL A 4 -16.98 11.55 -17.92
CA VAL A 4 -15.98 10.79 -17.15
C VAL A 4 -15.93 11.37 -15.75
N GLU A 5 -17.02 11.22 -15.00
CA GLU A 5 -16.94 11.27 -13.54
C GLU A 5 -16.56 9.86 -13.09
N THR A 6 -15.30 9.70 -12.69
CA THR A 6 -14.74 8.44 -12.21
C THR A 6 -15.42 8.08 -10.88
N ARG A 7 -16.59 7.44 -10.94
CA ARG A 7 -17.12 6.71 -9.79
C ARG A 7 -16.12 5.62 -9.46
N ASN A 8 -15.62 5.59 -8.22
CA ASN A 8 -14.82 4.48 -7.72
C ASN A 8 -15.53 3.16 -8.04
N SER A 9 -14.78 2.16 -8.50
CA SER A 9 -15.37 0.87 -8.82
C SER A 9 -15.96 0.22 -7.57
N SER A 10 -16.86 -0.74 -7.76
CA SER A 10 -17.45 -1.50 -6.64
C SER A 10 -16.38 -2.17 -5.79
N GLU A 11 -15.30 -2.62 -6.43
CA GLU A 11 -14.16 -3.30 -5.81
C GLU A 11 -13.37 -2.31 -4.94
N GLU A 12 -13.03 -1.12 -5.45
CA GLU A 12 -12.35 -0.10 -4.64
C GLU A 12 -13.19 0.33 -3.44
N THR A 13 -14.51 0.45 -3.63
CA THR A 13 -15.43 0.78 -2.54
C THR A 13 -15.42 -0.32 -1.46
N ALA A 14 -15.38 -1.59 -1.85
CA ALA A 14 -15.29 -2.70 -0.90
C ALA A 14 -13.96 -2.67 -0.12
N VAL A 15 -12.83 -2.40 -0.79
CA VAL A 15 -11.52 -2.27 -0.12
C VAL A 15 -11.52 -1.11 0.87
N LEU A 16 -12.04 0.05 0.49
CA LEU A 16 -12.13 1.21 1.38
C LEU A 16 -12.95 0.94 2.65
N VAL A 17 -14.07 0.23 2.52
CA VAL A 17 -14.90 -0.17 3.68
C VAL A 17 -14.11 -1.12 4.59
N ALA A 18 -13.31 -2.03 4.02
CA ALA A 18 -12.46 -2.94 4.77
C ALA A 18 -11.27 -2.27 5.46
N GLU A 19 -10.63 -1.31 4.79
CA GLU A 19 -9.55 -0.51 5.38
C GLU A 19 -10.06 0.32 6.57
N LYS A 20 -11.26 0.91 6.45
CA LYS A 20 -11.88 1.67 7.54
C LYS A 20 -12.09 0.84 8.80
N ALA A 21 -12.35 -0.47 8.66
CA ALA A 21 -12.53 -1.36 9.80
C ALA A 21 -11.29 -1.48 10.70
N LEU A 22 -10.08 -1.16 10.19
CA LEU A 22 -8.85 -1.12 10.99
C LEU A 22 -8.75 0.12 11.88
N ASN A 23 -9.60 1.13 11.70
CA ASN A 23 -9.62 2.39 12.45
C ASN A 23 -8.36 3.29 12.37
N PHE A 24 -7.38 2.99 11.51
CA PHE A 24 -6.23 3.88 11.30
C PHE A 24 -6.64 5.29 10.84
N HIS A 25 -7.74 5.41 10.09
CA HIS A 25 -8.29 6.68 9.60
C HIS A 25 -8.77 7.63 10.71
N MET A 26 -8.85 7.16 11.97
CA MET A 26 -9.15 8.00 13.13
C MET A 26 -7.89 8.60 13.77
N GLN A 27 -6.71 8.19 13.33
CA GLN A 27 -5.42 8.60 13.88
C GLN A 27 -4.68 9.54 12.94
N GLN A 28 -3.85 10.41 13.52
CA GLN A 28 -2.89 11.24 12.78
C GLN A 28 -1.64 10.43 12.46
N ALA A 29 -1.11 10.56 11.24
CA ALA A 29 0.04 9.79 10.77
C ALA A 29 1.28 9.94 11.66
N THR A 30 1.53 11.14 12.19
CA THR A 30 2.63 11.41 13.13
C THR A 30 2.48 10.65 14.45
N ARG A 31 1.24 10.52 14.96
CA ARG A 31 0.94 9.74 16.16
C ARG A 31 1.13 8.25 15.89
N VAL A 32 0.67 7.77 14.74
CA VAL A 32 0.86 6.36 14.32
C VAL A 32 2.34 6.02 14.25
N ASP A 33 3.14 6.86 13.58
CA ASP A 33 4.59 6.68 13.48
C ASP A 33 5.27 6.60 14.86
N SER A 34 5.01 7.59 15.71
CA SER A 34 5.60 7.66 17.05
C SER A 34 5.26 6.45 17.91
N ILE A 35 4.00 6.01 17.92
CA ILE A 35 3.58 4.88 18.74
C ILE A 35 4.15 3.56 18.21
N ILE A 36 4.11 3.32 16.90
CA ILE A 36 4.65 2.08 16.34
C ILE A 36 6.16 2.00 16.64
N ARG A 37 6.94 3.03 16.35
CA ARG A 37 8.40 3.04 16.63
C ARG A 37 8.71 2.80 18.11
N LYS A 38 7.93 3.38 19.01
CA LYS A 38 8.09 3.21 20.47
C LYS A 38 7.94 1.75 20.92
N TYR A 39 7.07 0.98 20.27
CA TYR A 39 6.76 -0.41 20.65
C TYR A 39 7.39 -1.47 19.74
N SER A 40 8.24 -1.06 18.79
CA SER A 40 8.94 -1.93 17.84
C SER A 40 10.47 -1.87 18.03
N PRO A 41 11.01 -2.25 19.19
CA PRO A 41 12.47 -2.23 19.40
C PRO A 41 13.17 -3.12 18.38
N ASN A 42 14.29 -2.64 17.83
CA ASN A 42 15.07 -3.33 16.79
C ASN A 42 14.30 -3.61 15.49
N GLY A 43 13.28 -2.80 15.18
CA GLY A 43 12.53 -2.90 13.93
C GLY A 43 11.59 -4.11 13.85
N LYS A 44 11.36 -4.83 14.95
CA LYS A 44 10.44 -5.98 15.03
C LYS A 44 9.38 -5.74 16.09
N THR A 45 8.19 -6.27 15.84
CA THR A 45 7.05 -6.20 16.77
C THR A 45 6.50 -7.61 16.99
N ASN A 46 6.35 -8.05 18.22
CA ASN A 46 5.67 -9.32 18.54
C ASN A 46 4.14 -9.12 18.72
N PRO A 47 3.34 -10.18 18.82
CA PRO A 47 1.88 -10.06 18.98
C PRO A 47 1.44 -9.26 20.22
N THR A 48 2.15 -9.38 21.34
CA THR A 48 1.84 -8.63 22.57
C THR A 48 2.09 -7.13 22.39
N GLN A 49 3.20 -6.76 21.73
CA GLN A 49 3.52 -5.37 21.39
C GLN A 49 2.49 -4.81 20.40
N LEU A 50 2.08 -5.58 19.39
CA LEU A 50 1.03 -5.18 18.46
C LEU A 50 -0.30 -4.95 19.18
N GLY A 51 -0.67 -5.82 20.14
CA GLY A 51 -1.85 -5.62 20.98
C GLY A 51 -1.78 -4.30 21.77
N ARG A 52 -0.61 -3.94 22.29
CA ARG A 52 -0.43 -2.66 23.00
C ARG A 52 -0.49 -1.45 22.08
N ILE A 53 0.10 -1.54 20.88
CA ILE A 53 -0.04 -0.53 19.83
C ILE A 53 -1.53 -0.35 19.50
N ALA A 54 -2.26 -1.46 19.37
CA ALA A 54 -3.67 -1.47 19.01
C ALA A 54 -4.55 -0.76 20.05
N GLU A 55 -4.33 -1.06 21.32
CA GLU A 55 -5.00 -0.43 22.44
C GLU A 55 -4.76 1.10 22.48
N ILE A 56 -3.52 1.54 22.29
CA ILE A 56 -3.13 2.97 22.39
C ILE A 56 -3.64 3.79 21.20
N LEU A 57 -3.63 3.20 20.00
CA LEU A 57 -4.10 3.85 18.77
C LEU A 57 -5.59 3.62 18.52
N GLY A 58 -6.27 2.78 19.30
CA GLY A 58 -7.67 2.41 19.06
C GLY A 58 -7.89 1.72 17.70
N ILE A 59 -6.87 1.02 17.19
CA ILE A 59 -6.96 0.27 15.93
C ILE A 59 -7.46 -1.16 16.19
N VAL A 60 -8.07 -1.75 15.17
CA VAL A 60 -8.64 -3.10 15.27
C VAL A 60 -7.68 -4.10 14.64
N ILE A 61 -7.26 -5.09 15.43
CA ILE A 61 -6.33 -6.15 14.99
C ILE A 61 -6.93 -7.56 15.05
N PHE A 62 -8.20 -7.67 15.43
CA PHE A 62 -8.93 -8.93 15.51
C PHE A 62 -10.18 -8.89 14.64
N SER A 63 -10.56 -10.03 14.08
CA SER A 63 -11.78 -10.14 13.26
C SER A 63 -13.02 -9.95 14.11
N ASN A 64 -13.96 -9.13 13.63
CA ASN A 64 -15.26 -8.93 14.24
C ASN A 64 -16.30 -8.76 13.13
N PRO A 65 -17.47 -9.43 13.20
CA PRO A 65 -18.50 -9.26 12.18
C PRO A 65 -18.86 -7.78 11.97
N PRO A 66 -18.97 -7.32 10.72
CA PRO A 66 -18.92 -8.08 9.47
C PRO A 66 -17.50 -8.26 8.88
N ASN A 67 -16.45 -7.75 9.53
CA ASN A 67 -15.06 -7.75 9.08
C ASN A 67 -14.32 -9.02 9.57
N THR A 68 -14.49 -10.13 8.87
CA THR A 68 -13.97 -11.45 9.28
C THR A 68 -12.56 -11.78 8.80
N LYS A 69 -11.88 -10.83 8.15
CA LYS A 69 -10.57 -11.03 7.50
C LYS A 69 -9.40 -10.26 8.15
N ILE A 70 -9.64 -9.61 9.29
CA ILE A 70 -8.61 -8.82 9.96
C ILE A 70 -7.50 -9.73 10.51
N ASP A 71 -7.85 -10.86 11.15
CA ASP A 71 -6.83 -11.81 11.64
C ASP A 71 -6.02 -12.41 10.50
N ASP A 72 -6.68 -12.77 9.39
CA ASP A 72 -6.02 -13.33 8.19
C ASP A 72 -5.02 -12.32 7.60
N PHE A 73 -5.39 -11.04 7.58
CA PHE A 73 -4.51 -9.96 7.13
C PHE A 73 -3.26 -9.87 8.02
N PHE A 74 -3.41 -9.80 9.34
CA PHE A 74 -2.25 -9.72 10.24
C PHE A 74 -1.40 -11.00 10.19
N ARG A 75 -2.01 -12.18 10.07
CA ARG A 75 -1.29 -13.45 9.86
C ARG A 75 -0.50 -13.48 8.55
N LYS A 76 -0.89 -12.72 7.52
CA LYS A 76 -0.14 -12.69 6.25
C LYS A 76 1.10 -11.81 6.31
N ILE A 77 1.06 -10.74 7.11
CA ILE A 77 2.18 -9.80 7.24
C ILE A 77 3.12 -10.12 8.41
N ILE A 78 2.80 -11.13 9.23
CA ILE A 78 3.72 -11.65 10.24
C ILE A 78 4.79 -12.52 9.56
N SER A 79 6.04 -12.40 10.00
CA SER A 79 7.12 -13.26 9.51
C SER A 79 6.97 -14.70 10.03
N ASN A 80 7.69 -15.63 9.39
CA ASN A 80 7.76 -17.03 9.85
C ASN A 80 8.29 -17.18 11.28
N GLU A 81 9.03 -16.18 11.79
CA GLU A 81 9.54 -16.13 13.16
C GLU A 81 8.49 -15.62 14.17
N GLY A 82 7.28 -15.26 13.72
CA GLY A 82 6.22 -14.74 14.59
C GLY A 82 6.37 -13.25 14.95
N PHE A 83 7.14 -12.49 14.17
CA PHE A 83 7.30 -11.04 14.36
C PHE A 83 6.79 -10.26 13.14
N TYR A 84 6.17 -9.12 13.38
CA TYR A 84 5.83 -8.12 12.36
C TYR A 84 7.02 -7.20 12.11
N ASP A 85 7.29 -6.91 10.83
CA ASP A 85 8.27 -5.90 10.41
C ASP A 85 7.75 -4.50 10.74
N MET A 86 8.56 -3.68 11.42
CA MET A 86 8.16 -2.33 11.80
C MET A 86 7.86 -1.46 10.58
N LYS A 87 8.65 -1.59 9.50
CA LYS A 87 8.44 -0.79 8.29
C LYS A 87 7.09 -1.11 7.66
N ASP A 88 6.70 -2.37 7.63
CA ASP A 88 5.37 -2.78 7.13
C ASP A 88 4.24 -2.16 7.94
N LEU A 89 4.31 -2.22 9.27
CA LEU A 89 3.30 -1.60 10.14
C LEU A 89 3.25 -0.07 9.98
N LEU A 90 4.41 0.59 9.87
CA LEU A 90 4.50 2.03 9.66
C LEU A 90 3.91 2.44 8.31
N VAL A 91 4.27 1.74 7.23
CA VAL A 91 3.76 2.01 5.89
C VAL A 91 2.25 1.86 5.85
N ILE A 92 1.70 0.74 6.34
CA ILE A 92 0.25 0.52 6.40
C ILE A 92 -0.42 1.63 7.23
N GLY A 93 0.10 1.88 8.44
CA GLY A 93 -0.48 2.83 9.36
C GLY A 93 -0.48 4.26 8.82
N ILE A 94 0.61 4.69 8.17
CA ILE A 94 0.71 6.00 7.55
C ILE A 94 -0.24 6.09 6.35
N LEU A 95 -0.23 5.12 5.44
CA LEU A 95 -1.12 5.16 4.26
C LEU A 95 -2.60 5.30 4.63
N LEU A 96 -3.04 4.64 5.70
CA LEU A 96 -4.43 4.61 6.16
C LEU A 96 -4.83 5.74 7.14
N SER A 97 -3.87 6.48 7.69
CA SER A 97 -4.13 7.54 8.67
C SER A 97 -4.33 8.91 8.02
N GLN A 98 -4.87 9.84 8.81
CA GLN A 98 -5.02 11.24 8.44
C GLN A 98 -3.69 11.99 8.50
N GLY A 99 -3.56 13.04 7.70
CA GLY A 99 -2.40 13.93 7.73
C GLY A 99 -2.17 14.55 6.37
N ASP A 100 -1.43 15.65 6.37
CA ASP A 100 -1.05 16.34 5.14
C ASP A 100 -0.15 15.44 4.28
N PRO A 101 -0.34 15.41 2.95
CA PRO A 101 0.49 14.59 2.06
C PRO A 101 1.99 14.83 2.23
N SER A 102 2.42 16.08 2.42
CA SER A 102 3.84 16.41 2.65
C SER A 102 4.38 15.75 3.92
N VAL A 103 3.62 15.80 5.01
CA VAL A 103 3.98 15.16 6.29
C VAL A 103 4.04 13.64 6.13
N LYS A 104 3.05 13.03 5.50
CA LYS A 104 3.02 11.58 5.25
C LYS A 104 4.19 11.13 4.37
N ALA A 105 4.52 11.90 3.33
CA ALA A 105 5.65 11.61 2.47
C ALA A 105 6.99 11.68 3.23
N GLY A 106 7.17 12.67 4.11
CA GLY A 106 8.36 12.78 4.96
C GLY A 106 8.47 11.59 5.91
N LEU A 107 7.37 11.22 6.58
CA LEU A 107 7.35 10.03 7.45
C LEU A 107 7.70 8.76 6.67
N ILE A 108 7.13 8.57 5.47
CA ILE A 108 7.46 7.42 4.61
C ILE A 108 8.96 7.40 4.28
N TYR A 109 9.54 8.53 3.88
CA TYR A 109 10.96 8.63 3.59
C TYR A 109 11.82 8.23 4.80
N GLN A 110 11.49 8.76 5.98
CA GLN A 110 12.20 8.50 7.25
C GLN A 110 12.09 7.05 7.73
N ILE A 111 11.15 6.24 7.23
CA ILE A 111 11.13 4.78 7.49
C ILE A 111 12.34 4.10 6.86
N PHE A 112 12.81 4.60 5.73
CA PHE A 112 13.81 3.94 4.89
C PHE A 112 15.20 4.60 4.92
N ASP A 113 15.30 5.83 5.46
CA ASP A 113 16.56 6.50 5.77
C ASP A 113 17.06 6.13 7.19
N GLU A 114 17.27 4.84 7.43
CA GLU A 114 17.66 4.30 8.75
C GLU A 114 19.03 4.79 9.23
N GLU A 115 19.93 5.07 8.28
CA GLU A 115 21.29 5.53 8.53
C GLU A 115 21.39 7.07 8.62
N LEU A 116 20.27 7.78 8.50
CA LEU A 116 20.20 9.24 8.52
C LEU A 116 21.16 9.90 7.51
N THR A 117 21.33 9.28 6.35
CA THR A 117 22.24 9.78 5.31
C THR A 117 21.64 10.96 4.55
N SER A 118 20.35 11.25 4.78
CA SER A 118 19.56 12.24 4.04
C SER A 118 19.47 11.94 2.53
N ARG A 119 19.90 10.75 2.10
CA ARG A 119 19.98 10.33 0.70
C ARG A 119 19.75 8.83 0.57
N ILE A 120 18.65 8.45 -0.06
CA ILE A 120 18.36 7.04 -0.35
C ILE A 120 18.75 6.73 -1.81
N PRO A 121 19.60 5.72 -2.05
CA PRO A 121 19.92 5.25 -3.40
C PRO A 121 18.66 4.84 -4.18
N MET A 122 18.61 5.16 -5.47
CA MET A 122 17.43 4.90 -6.33
C MET A 122 17.06 3.41 -6.39
N ASN A 123 18.04 2.51 -6.33
CA ASN A 123 17.78 1.07 -6.27
C ASN A 123 17.02 0.66 -4.99
N LYS A 124 17.31 1.29 -3.84
CA LYS A 124 16.57 1.09 -2.58
C LYS A 124 15.17 1.72 -2.67
N ILE A 125 15.03 2.90 -3.27
CA ILE A 125 13.72 3.52 -3.55
C ILE A 125 12.85 2.58 -4.39
N ALA A 126 13.33 2.14 -5.54
CA ALA A 126 12.56 1.30 -6.45
C ALA A 126 12.33 -0.11 -5.89
N GLY A 127 13.37 -0.73 -5.33
CA GLY A 127 13.35 -2.11 -4.88
C GLY A 127 12.62 -2.32 -3.54
N GLU A 128 12.71 -1.36 -2.62
CA GLU A 128 12.18 -1.50 -1.26
C GLU A 128 11.00 -0.54 -1.01
N VAL A 129 11.20 0.78 -1.18
CA VAL A 129 10.21 1.79 -0.79
C VAL A 129 8.94 1.70 -1.64
N LEU A 130 9.09 1.83 -2.96
CA LEU A 130 7.96 1.78 -3.90
C LEU A 130 7.32 0.39 -3.92
N SER A 131 8.13 -0.67 -3.86
CA SER A 131 7.62 -2.04 -3.75
C SER A 131 6.74 -2.25 -2.52
N LYS A 132 7.20 -1.86 -1.31
CA LYS A 132 6.41 -2.00 -0.08
C LYS A 132 5.13 -1.18 -0.11
N LEU A 133 5.18 0.07 -0.59
CA LEU A 133 3.99 0.91 -0.72
C LEU A 133 2.93 0.26 -1.63
N ILE A 134 3.35 -0.29 -2.77
CA ILE A 134 2.47 -0.98 -3.70
C ILE A 134 1.96 -2.30 -3.11
N ASP A 135 2.84 -3.11 -2.52
CA ASP A 135 2.46 -4.42 -1.97
C ASP A 135 1.41 -4.28 -0.86
N HIS A 136 1.58 -3.30 0.03
CA HIS A 136 0.57 -3.03 1.04
C HIS A 136 -0.72 -2.50 0.43
N SER A 137 -0.64 -1.51 -0.46
CA SER A 137 -1.82 -0.86 -1.05
C SER A 137 -2.65 -1.78 -1.94
N CYS A 138 -2.00 -2.65 -2.72
CA CYS A 138 -2.60 -3.38 -3.83
C CYS A 138 -2.71 -4.89 -3.59
N SER A 139 -1.87 -5.47 -2.72
CA SER A 139 -1.86 -6.91 -2.48
C SER A 139 -2.30 -7.30 -1.06
N ASN A 140 -1.91 -6.54 -0.03
CA ASN A 140 -2.22 -6.90 1.36
C ASN A 140 -3.55 -6.31 1.83
N LEU A 141 -3.75 -4.99 1.69
CA LEU A 141 -4.97 -4.32 2.16
C LEU A 141 -6.25 -4.84 1.49
N PRO A 142 -6.29 -5.16 0.19
CA PRO A 142 -7.48 -5.74 -0.44
C PRO A 142 -7.91 -7.11 0.12
N LEU A 143 -7.06 -7.81 0.89
CA LEU A 143 -7.40 -9.08 1.53
C LEU A 143 -8.34 -8.92 2.72
N LEU A 144 -8.46 -7.70 3.24
CA LEU A 144 -9.41 -7.36 4.30
C LEU A 144 -10.87 -7.51 3.83
N VAL A 145 -11.10 -7.53 2.51
CA VAL A 145 -12.43 -7.65 1.93
C VAL A 145 -13.01 -9.03 2.23
N ALA A 146 -14.05 -9.06 3.07
CA ALA A 146 -14.77 -10.27 3.44
C ALA A 146 -16.11 -10.37 2.70
N GLN A 147 -16.52 -11.59 2.32
CA GLN A 147 -17.83 -11.82 1.72
C GLN A 147 -18.95 -11.39 2.68
N GLY A 148 -19.92 -10.62 2.18
CA GLY A 148 -21.04 -10.12 2.99
C GLY A 148 -20.69 -8.91 3.87
N GLN A 149 -19.46 -8.38 3.80
CA GLN A 149 -19.06 -7.19 4.53
C GLN A 149 -19.79 -5.92 4.09
N SER A 150 -20.15 -5.85 2.80
CA SER A 150 -20.91 -4.74 2.22
C SER A 150 -21.79 -5.25 1.07
N LEU A 151 -22.80 -4.47 0.69
CA LEU A 151 -23.68 -4.79 -0.44
C LEU A 151 -22.95 -4.85 -1.79
N VAL A 152 -21.78 -4.22 -1.89
CA VAL A 152 -20.97 -4.16 -3.12
C VAL A 152 -19.90 -5.24 -3.18
N THR A 153 -19.74 -6.04 -2.12
CA THR A 153 -18.66 -7.03 -2.05
C THR A 153 -18.88 -8.21 -2.99
N ASN A 154 -17.91 -8.46 -3.86
CA ASN A 154 -17.81 -9.67 -4.68
C ASN A 154 -16.35 -10.14 -4.71
N THR A 155 -16.06 -11.28 -4.09
CA THR A 155 -14.70 -11.81 -3.94
C THR A 155 -14.00 -12.05 -5.28
N ILE A 156 -14.70 -12.63 -6.27
CA ILE A 156 -14.14 -12.92 -7.60
C ILE A 156 -13.74 -11.62 -8.31
N LYS A 157 -14.58 -10.59 -8.24
CA LYS A 157 -14.25 -9.28 -8.82
C LYS A 157 -13.08 -8.61 -8.09
N ASN A 158 -13.02 -8.74 -6.77
CA ASN A 158 -11.92 -8.20 -5.97
C ASN A 158 -10.58 -8.92 -6.28
N GLU A 159 -10.59 -10.24 -6.46
CA GLU A 159 -9.41 -10.99 -6.90
C GLU A 159 -8.93 -10.55 -8.27
N LYS A 160 -9.85 -10.35 -9.22
CA LYS A 160 -9.52 -9.79 -10.53
C LYS A 160 -8.92 -8.40 -10.41
N TYR A 161 -9.52 -7.53 -9.58
CA TYR A 161 -9.04 -6.18 -9.33
C TYR A 161 -7.59 -6.16 -8.79
N VAL A 162 -7.27 -7.02 -7.83
CA VAL A 162 -5.91 -7.21 -7.32
C VAL A 162 -4.96 -7.71 -8.41
N ASN A 163 -5.38 -8.67 -9.23
CA ASN A 163 -4.57 -9.20 -10.33
C ASN A 163 -4.27 -8.16 -11.41
N ASP A 164 -5.24 -7.30 -11.74
CA ASP A 164 -5.07 -6.21 -12.72
C ASP A 164 -4.05 -5.18 -12.20
N MET A 165 -4.12 -4.80 -10.91
CA MET A 165 -3.10 -3.93 -10.28
C MET A 165 -1.71 -4.59 -10.29
N ASN A 166 -1.60 -5.85 -9.91
CA ASN A 166 -0.32 -6.55 -9.87
C ASN A 166 0.40 -6.60 -11.22
N GLN A 167 -0.34 -6.63 -12.33
CA GLN A 167 0.23 -6.58 -13.68
C GLN A 167 0.84 -5.21 -14.03
N ALA A 168 0.39 -4.13 -13.40
CA ALA A 168 0.91 -2.78 -13.62
C ALA A 168 2.07 -2.40 -12.68
N LYS A 169 2.41 -3.23 -11.67
CA LYS A 169 3.39 -2.91 -10.61
C LYS A 169 4.74 -2.46 -11.18
N THR A 170 5.36 -3.26 -12.05
CA THR A 170 6.69 -2.96 -12.61
C THR A 170 6.71 -1.64 -13.37
N MET A 171 5.66 -1.37 -14.15
CA MET A 171 5.55 -0.13 -14.90
C MET A 171 5.34 1.08 -13.97
N CYS A 172 4.50 0.93 -12.94
CA CYS A 172 4.30 1.99 -11.94
C CYS A 172 5.59 2.33 -11.19
N ILE A 173 6.34 1.32 -10.72
CA ILE A 173 7.63 1.54 -10.06
C ILE A 173 8.57 2.31 -10.98
N LYS A 174 8.67 1.91 -12.25
CA LYS A 174 9.49 2.61 -13.24
C LYS A 174 9.07 4.06 -13.41
N ASN A 175 7.78 4.32 -13.66
CA ASN A 175 7.26 5.67 -13.91
C ASN A 175 7.49 6.62 -12.72
N ILE A 176 7.34 6.12 -11.49
CA ILE A 176 7.61 6.93 -10.28
C ILE A 176 9.12 7.09 -10.05
N SER A 177 9.91 6.05 -10.30
CA SER A 177 11.38 6.13 -10.19
C SER A 177 11.94 7.15 -11.17
N ASP A 178 11.45 7.18 -12.42
CA ASP A 178 11.87 8.14 -13.44
C ASP A 178 11.57 9.59 -13.01
N LYS A 179 10.47 9.83 -12.28
CA LYS A 179 10.14 11.15 -11.70
C LYS A 179 11.03 11.52 -10.52
N LEU A 180 11.41 10.56 -9.68
CA LEU A 180 12.32 10.79 -8.57
C LEU A 180 13.78 10.95 -9.02
N ALA A 181 14.11 10.45 -10.22
CA ALA A 181 15.46 10.48 -10.79
C ALA A 181 15.85 11.83 -11.40
N GLU A 182 14.95 12.82 -11.45
CA GLU A 182 15.21 14.13 -12.07
C GLU A 182 16.46 14.83 -11.48
N ASN A 183 16.86 14.51 -10.24
CA ASN A 183 18.04 15.07 -9.56
C ASN A 183 19.22 14.08 -9.39
N GLY A 184 19.20 12.92 -10.06
CA GLY A 184 20.30 11.94 -10.08
C GLY A 184 19.99 10.59 -9.42
N ASN A 185 21.05 9.86 -9.05
CA ASN A 185 20.96 8.46 -8.57
C ASN A 185 20.56 8.32 -7.09
N ASN A 186 20.49 9.42 -6.36
CA ASN A 186 20.11 9.44 -4.95
C ASN A 186 18.92 10.38 -4.76
N VAL A 187 17.94 9.94 -3.98
CA VAL A 187 16.73 10.70 -3.68
C VAL A 187 16.87 11.30 -2.29
N THR A 188 16.71 12.62 -2.19
CA THR A 188 16.64 13.35 -0.92
C THR A 188 15.21 13.39 -0.39
N GLU A 189 15.05 13.64 0.91
CA GLU A 189 13.72 13.82 1.51
C GLU A 189 12.93 14.94 0.81
N ALA A 190 13.57 16.07 0.50
CA ALA A 190 12.93 17.18 -0.20
C ALA A 190 12.37 16.76 -1.57
N THR A 191 13.17 16.05 -2.39
CA THR A 191 12.73 15.58 -3.71
C THR A 191 11.61 14.55 -3.57
N PHE A 192 11.73 13.63 -2.61
CA PHE A 192 10.72 12.63 -2.35
C PHE A 192 9.38 13.26 -1.92
N VAL A 193 9.42 14.20 -0.97
CA VAL A 193 8.25 14.91 -0.47
C VAL A 193 7.61 15.75 -1.57
N GLU A 194 8.38 16.48 -2.36
CA GLU A 194 7.87 17.26 -3.49
C GLU A 194 7.10 16.38 -4.48
N VAL A 195 7.72 15.28 -4.94
CA VAL A 195 7.07 14.36 -5.88
C VAL A 195 5.83 13.73 -5.25
N PHE A 196 5.91 13.20 -4.03
CA PHE A 196 4.80 12.48 -3.41
C PHE A 196 3.62 13.36 -3.02
N SER A 197 3.88 14.62 -2.64
CA SER A 197 2.84 15.56 -2.23
C SER A 197 2.19 16.31 -3.40
N SER A 198 2.93 16.54 -4.50
CA SER A 198 2.40 17.20 -5.70
C SER A 198 1.75 16.23 -6.67
N PHE A 199 2.27 14.99 -6.78
CA PHE A 199 1.78 14.02 -7.74
C PHE A 199 0.31 13.66 -7.47
N ASN A 200 -0.54 13.93 -8.47
CA ASN A 200 -1.98 13.71 -8.40
C ASN A 200 -2.60 14.23 -7.08
N GLN A 201 -2.19 15.43 -6.65
CA GLN A 201 -2.64 16.06 -5.40
C GLN A 201 -2.33 15.23 -4.14
N GLY A 202 -1.18 14.58 -4.10
CA GLY A 202 -0.72 13.83 -2.93
C GLY A 202 -1.17 12.38 -2.87
N SER A 203 -1.71 11.84 -3.97
CA SER A 203 -2.35 10.53 -3.97
C SER A 203 -1.41 9.39 -3.56
N LEU A 204 -0.10 9.52 -3.84
CA LEU A 204 0.93 8.51 -3.50
C LEU A 204 1.18 8.37 -1.99
N THR A 205 0.54 9.18 -1.17
CA THR A 205 0.60 9.10 0.30
C THR A 205 -0.59 8.36 0.90
N SER A 206 -1.43 7.74 0.06
CA SER A 206 -2.61 6.98 0.47
C SER A 206 -2.69 5.64 -0.27
N SER A 207 -3.27 4.62 0.36
CA SER A 207 -3.45 3.31 -0.28
C SER A 207 -4.39 3.39 -1.50
N THR A 208 -5.48 4.16 -1.39
CA THR A 208 -6.42 4.47 -2.48
C THR A 208 -5.73 5.11 -3.67
N GLY A 209 -4.84 6.09 -3.43
CA GLY A 209 -4.15 6.78 -4.51
C GLY A 209 -3.14 5.88 -5.23
N TRP A 210 -2.47 4.97 -4.51
CA TRP A 210 -1.68 3.90 -5.14
C TRP A 210 -2.55 3.02 -6.01
N ARG A 211 -3.63 2.47 -5.47
CA ARG A 211 -4.53 1.59 -6.24
C ARG A 211 -5.09 2.26 -7.48
N LYS A 212 -5.57 3.51 -7.36
CA LYS A 212 -6.05 4.31 -8.49
C LYS A 212 -4.96 4.46 -9.57
N TYR A 213 -3.75 4.83 -9.16
CA TYR A 213 -2.63 4.99 -10.10
C TYR A 213 -2.25 3.70 -10.81
N LEU A 214 -2.26 2.56 -10.11
CA LEU A 214 -1.99 1.25 -10.73
C LEU A 214 -3.08 0.85 -11.73
N ILE A 215 -4.35 1.08 -11.40
CA ILE A 215 -5.47 0.79 -12.31
C ILE A 215 -5.42 1.69 -13.54
N ASP A 216 -5.19 2.99 -13.37
CA ASP A 216 -5.04 3.91 -14.50
C ASP A 216 -3.88 3.48 -15.41
N THR A 217 -2.77 3.05 -14.81
CA THR A 217 -1.62 2.52 -15.56
C THR A 217 -1.94 1.22 -16.30
N PHE A 218 -2.67 0.30 -15.67
CA PHE A 218 -3.13 -0.95 -16.29
C PHE A 218 -4.07 -0.69 -17.46
N VAL A 219 -5.05 0.21 -17.30
CA VAL A 219 -6.01 0.57 -18.35
C VAL A 219 -5.32 1.26 -19.53
N ALA A 220 -4.32 2.10 -19.26
CA ALA A 220 -3.52 2.73 -20.31
C ALA A 220 -2.59 1.74 -21.04
N ASN A 221 -2.14 0.68 -20.36
CA ASN A 221 -1.17 -0.29 -20.87
C ASN A 221 -1.63 -1.73 -20.63
N PRO A 222 -2.76 -2.17 -21.19
CA PRO A 222 -3.27 -3.51 -20.94
C PRO A 222 -2.28 -4.54 -21.50
N PRO A 223 -2.04 -5.66 -20.78
CA PRO A 223 -1.14 -6.69 -21.25
C PRO A 223 -1.60 -7.20 -22.61
N LYS A 224 -0.66 -7.31 -23.54
CA LYS A 224 -0.95 -7.89 -24.86
C LYS A 224 -1.44 -9.32 -24.63
N LYS A 225 -2.66 -9.64 -25.07
CA LYS A 225 -3.18 -11.01 -25.04
C LYS A 225 -2.20 -11.91 -25.77
N THR A 226 -1.50 -12.77 -25.05
CA THR A 226 -0.68 -13.82 -25.64
C THR A 226 -1.64 -14.85 -26.23
N PHE A 227 -1.88 -14.77 -27.54
CA PHE A 227 -2.60 -15.83 -28.24
C PHE A 227 -1.70 -17.07 -28.25
N VAL A 228 -1.94 -17.99 -27.32
CA VAL A 228 -1.32 -19.31 -27.36
C VAL A 228 -2.01 -20.04 -28.50
N ASN A 229 -1.34 -20.10 -29.66
CA ASN A 229 -1.87 -20.82 -30.82
C ASN A 229 -1.99 -22.31 -30.45
N PRO A 230 -3.22 -22.86 -30.34
CA PRO A 230 -3.43 -24.25 -29.93
C PRO A 230 -2.93 -25.26 -30.98
N TYR A 231 -2.57 -24.79 -32.18
CA TYR A 231 -2.06 -25.61 -33.28
C TYR A 231 -0.54 -25.57 -33.44
N LYS A 232 0.19 -24.87 -32.56
CA LYS A 232 1.66 -24.85 -32.61
C LYS A 232 2.20 -26.19 -32.10
N LYS A 233 2.40 -27.16 -33.01
CA LYS A 233 3.04 -28.44 -32.70
C LYS A 233 4.39 -28.18 -32.03
N ALA A 234 4.63 -28.79 -30.88
CA ALA A 234 5.94 -28.82 -30.25
C ALA A 234 6.89 -29.55 -31.20
N ASN A 235 7.83 -28.82 -31.80
CA ASN A 235 8.94 -29.46 -32.51
C ASN A 235 9.77 -30.19 -31.44
N LYS A 236 9.71 -31.52 -31.48
CA LYS A 236 10.64 -32.40 -30.76
C LYS A 236 12.04 -32.29 -31.37
#